data_AF-A0A392RLP7-F1
#
_entry.id   AF-A0A392RLP7-F1
#
_cell.length_a   1.000
_cell.length_b   1.000
_cell.length_c   1.000
_cell.angle_alpha   90.00
_cell.angle_beta   90.00
_cell.angle_gamma   90.00
#
_symmetry.space_group_name_H-M   'P 1'
#
loop_
_entity.id
_entity.type
_entity.pdbx_description
1 polymer ?
#
loop_
_entity_poly.entity_id
_entity_poly.type
_entity_poly.pdbx_seq_one_letter_code
_entity_poly.pdbx_strand_id
1 'polypeptide(L)'
;CFRPRVVRYTRGGSDAGGKQDGLLWYKDLGKHLNGEFSMAVVQANNLLEDQSYIESGSLSSNDSGPYGTFVGVYDGHGGPETSRFINDHLVHHLKSKSHQDE
;
A
#
# COMPACT_ATOMS: atom_id res chain seq x y z
N CYS A 1 12.22 -4.63 -10.46
CA CYS A 1 11.56 -3.47 -9.85
C CYS A 1 10.96 -3.88 -8.51
N PHE A 2 10.99 -2.99 -7.52
CA PHE A 2 10.59 -3.24 -6.15
C PHE A 2 9.10 -3.62 -6.11
N ARG A 3 8.77 -4.81 -5.58
CA ARG A 3 7.38 -5.22 -5.36
C ARG A 3 6.94 -4.69 -4.00
N PRO A 4 5.89 -3.86 -3.89
CA PRO A 4 5.31 -3.56 -2.59
C PRO A 4 4.86 -4.87 -1.92
N ARG A 5 5.31 -5.14 -0.69
CA ARG A 5 4.83 -6.31 0.06
C ARG A 5 3.41 -6.05 0.51
N VAL A 6 2.45 -6.72 -0.13
CA VAL A 6 1.06 -6.78 0.36
C VAL A 6 0.97 -7.90 1.40
N VAL A 7 0.58 -7.55 2.63
CA VAL A 7 0.27 -8.52 3.68
C VAL A 7 -1.07 -9.20 3.35
N ARG A 8 -1.06 -10.53 3.30
CA ARG A 8 -2.20 -11.35 2.86
C ARG A 8 -3.25 -11.50 3.97
N TYR A 9 -4.34 -10.76 3.87
CA TYR A 9 -5.57 -11.08 4.61
C TYR A 9 -6.82 -11.04 3.74
N THR A 10 -6.79 -11.58 2.51
CA THR A 10 -8.02 -11.95 1.80
C THR A 10 -7.81 -13.17 0.92
N ARG A 11 -8.61 -14.21 1.21
CA ARG A 11 -8.69 -15.46 0.47
C ARG A 11 -9.35 -15.20 -0.88
N GLY A 12 -8.57 -15.28 -1.95
CA GLY A 12 -9.06 -15.40 -3.34
C GLY A 12 -8.61 -14.27 -4.27
N GLY A 13 -7.81 -14.61 -5.28
CA GLY A 13 -7.47 -13.72 -6.39
C GLY A 13 -5.97 -13.69 -6.70
N SER A 14 -5.58 -14.23 -7.84
CA SER A 14 -4.21 -14.42 -8.34
C SER A 14 -3.43 -13.14 -8.70
N ASP A 15 -3.82 -11.96 -8.20
CA ASP A 15 -3.27 -10.64 -8.60
C ASP A 15 -2.70 -9.83 -7.40
N ALA A 16 -2.29 -10.52 -6.34
CA ALA A 16 -1.88 -9.90 -5.07
C ALA A 16 -0.62 -9.00 -5.15
N GLY A 17 0.17 -9.06 -6.24
CA GLY A 17 1.47 -8.39 -6.36
C GLY A 17 1.56 -7.24 -7.37
N GLY A 18 0.45 -6.84 -7.99
CA GLY A 18 0.44 -5.90 -9.11
C GLY A 18 1.14 -6.43 -10.38
N LYS A 19 0.94 -5.72 -11.48
CA LYS A 19 1.45 -5.97 -12.84
C LYS A 19 2.54 -4.94 -13.15
N GLN A 20 3.48 -5.32 -14.01
CA GLN A 20 4.55 -4.43 -14.46
C GLN A 20 4.61 -4.42 -16.00
N ASP A 21 4.61 -3.23 -16.59
CA ASP A 21 4.79 -2.97 -18.01
C ASP A 21 5.88 -1.89 -18.19
N GLY A 22 7.10 -2.31 -18.55
CA GLY A 22 8.25 -1.43 -18.60
C GLY A 22 8.51 -0.72 -17.26
N LEU A 23 8.41 0.61 -17.26
CA LEU A 23 8.57 1.50 -16.11
C LEU A 23 7.28 1.72 -15.31
N LEU A 24 6.14 1.22 -15.80
CA LEU A 24 4.85 1.28 -15.15
C LEU A 24 4.65 0.02 -14.29
N TRP A 25 4.43 0.22 -13.00
CA TRP A 25 3.79 -0.78 -12.14
C TRP A 25 2.35 -0.35 -11.89
N TYR A 26 1.41 -1.28 -11.93
CA TYR A 26 0.01 -1.00 -11.61
C TYR A 26 -0.68 -2.19 -10.99
N LYS A 27 -1.71 -1.91 -10.22
CA LYS A 27 -2.67 -2.87 -9.72
C LYS A 27 -4.02 -2.52 -10.34
N ASP A 28 -4.59 -3.49 -11.05
CA ASP A 28 -5.94 -3.39 -11.58
C ASP A 28 -6.97 -3.18 -10.46
N LEU A 29 -8.21 -2.89 -10.87
CA LEU A 29 -9.32 -2.63 -9.98
C LEU A 29 -9.42 -3.70 -8.87
N GLY A 30 -9.07 -3.28 -7.66
CA GLY A 30 -9.32 -3.98 -6.41
C GLY A 30 -10.68 -3.57 -5.86
N LYS A 31 -11.40 -4.52 -5.28
CA LYS A 31 -12.68 -4.24 -4.59
C LYS A 31 -12.43 -3.75 -3.17
N HIS A 32 -13.16 -2.73 -2.74
CA HIS A 32 -13.33 -2.36 -1.34
C HIS A 32 -14.82 -2.29 -0.98
N LEU A 33 -15.14 -2.01 0.29
CA LEU A 33 -16.52 -2.06 0.82
C LEU A 33 -17.55 -1.22 0.04
N ASN A 34 -17.11 -0.14 -0.63
CA ASN A 34 -17.99 0.83 -1.27
C ASN A 34 -17.62 1.13 -2.74
N GLY A 35 -16.78 0.31 -3.38
CA GLY A 35 -16.35 0.59 -4.76
C GLY A 35 -15.13 -0.18 -5.22
N GLU A 36 -14.49 0.36 -6.26
CA GLU A 36 -13.30 -0.20 -6.90
C GLU A 36 -12.17 0.84 -6.89
N PHE A 37 -10.92 0.38 -6.72
CA PHE A 37 -9.74 1.23 -6.74
C PHE A 37 -8.65 0.61 -7.61
N SER A 38 -7.87 1.42 -8.31
CA SER A 38 -6.62 1.00 -8.95
C SER A 38 -5.46 1.84 -8.40
N MET A 39 -4.24 1.37 -8.61
CA MET A 39 -3.03 2.09 -8.22
C MET A 39 -1.97 1.89 -9.29
N ALA A 40 -1.20 2.94 -9.57
CA ALA A 40 -0.10 2.86 -10.52
C ALA A 40 1.06 3.73 -10.07
N VAL A 41 2.27 3.31 -10.41
CA VAL A 41 3.53 4.04 -10.21
C VAL A 41 4.29 3.98 -11.52
N VAL A 42 4.69 5.13 -12.06
CA VAL A 42 5.51 5.22 -13.27
C VAL A 42 6.86 5.77 -12.89
N GLN A 43 7.92 5.02 -13.15
CA GLN A 43 9.28 5.48 -12.89
C GLN A 43 9.70 6.51 -13.95
N ALA A 44 9.95 7.75 -13.51
CA ALA A 44 10.48 8.83 -14.36
C ALA A 44 12.00 9.03 -14.21
N ASN A 45 12.54 8.79 -13.01
CA ASN A 45 13.96 8.93 -12.70
C ASN A 45 14.73 7.63 -12.90
N ASN A 46 16.06 7.68 -13.00
CA ASN A 46 16.93 6.49 -13.07
C ASN A 46 16.75 5.56 -11.86
N LEU A 47 16.43 6.15 -10.71
CA LEU A 47 16.10 5.47 -9.47
C LEU A 47 14.62 5.71 -9.16
N LEU A 48 13.87 4.65 -8.89
CA LEU A 48 12.49 4.80 -8.43
C LEU A 48 12.48 5.18 -6.95
N GLU A 49 12.34 6.48 -6.69
CA GLU A 49 12.26 7.04 -5.34
C GLU A 49 10.84 6.95 -4.78
N ASP A 50 9.82 7.05 -5.64
CA ASP A 50 8.42 6.98 -5.24
C ASP A 50 8.03 5.60 -4.73
N GLN A 51 7.24 5.58 -3.66
CA GLN A 51 6.65 4.37 -3.09
C GLN A 51 5.13 4.52 -2.97
N SER A 52 4.42 3.40 -3.05
CA SER A 52 2.97 3.37 -2.92
C SER A 52 2.52 2.18 -2.09
N TYR A 53 1.47 2.36 -1.27
CA TYR A 53 0.89 1.28 -0.47
C TYR A 53 -0.63 1.34 -0.53
N ILE A 54 -1.28 0.19 -0.61
CA ILE A 54 -2.73 0.12 -0.56
C ILE A 54 -3.19 -1.13 0.17
N GLU A 55 -4.08 -0.94 1.14
CA GLU A 55 -4.71 -2.00 1.90
C GLU A 55 -6.16 -1.64 2.20
N SER A 56 -7.08 -2.59 2.03
CA SER A 56 -8.46 -2.47 2.48
C SER A 56 -8.76 -3.56 3.49
N GLY A 57 -9.40 -3.21 4.61
CA GLY A 57 -9.67 -4.15 5.70
C GLY A 57 -9.73 -3.44 7.05
N SER A 58 -9.42 -4.17 8.12
CA SER A 58 -9.29 -3.59 9.46
C SER A 58 -8.17 -2.53 9.48
N LEU A 59 -8.49 -1.35 9.97
CA LEU A 59 -7.53 -0.27 10.25
C LEU A 59 -6.94 -0.36 11.66
N SER A 60 -7.15 -1.48 12.35
CA SER A 60 -6.65 -1.78 13.69
C SER A 60 -5.91 -3.11 13.70
N SER A 61 -4.95 -3.29 14.61
CA SER A 61 -4.17 -4.53 14.66
C SER A 61 -4.94 -5.76 15.14
N ASN A 62 -6.08 -5.61 15.83
CA ASN A 62 -6.77 -6.74 16.48
C ASN A 62 -8.16 -7.06 15.85
N ASP A 63 -8.40 -6.72 14.58
CA ASP A 63 -9.67 -6.94 13.84
C ASP A 63 -10.96 -6.38 14.47
N SER A 64 -10.87 -5.73 15.64
CA SER A 64 -11.97 -5.10 16.36
C SER A 64 -12.20 -3.63 16.00
N GLY A 65 -11.31 -3.04 15.20
CA GLY A 65 -11.36 -1.62 14.86
C GLY A 65 -12.16 -1.29 13.60
N PRO A 66 -12.18 -0.02 13.20
CA PRO A 66 -12.90 0.41 12.01
C PRO A 66 -12.33 -0.25 10.75
N TYR A 67 -13.23 -0.61 9.84
CA TYR A 67 -12.85 -1.08 8.51
C TYR A 67 -12.75 0.10 7.56
N GLY A 68 -11.74 0.08 6.70
CA GLY A 68 -11.54 1.12 5.72
C GLY A 68 -10.46 0.76 4.72
N THR A 69 -10.07 1.75 3.92
CA THR A 69 -9.02 1.62 2.91
C THR A 69 -7.93 2.62 3.23
N PHE A 70 -6.71 2.12 3.45
CA PHE A 70 -5.52 2.93 3.58
C PHE A 70 -4.84 3.05 2.21
N VAL A 71 -4.57 4.29 1.79
CA VAL A 71 -3.87 4.61 0.55
C VAL A 71 -2.67 5.49 0.90
N GLY A 72 -1.47 5.03 0.59
CA GLY A 72 -0.22 5.76 0.75
C GLY A 72 0.43 6.04 -0.59
N VAL A 73 0.77 7.31 -0.83
CA VAL A 73 1.58 7.78 -1.96
C VAL A 73 2.72 8.59 -1.38
N TYR A 74 3.95 8.17 -1.62
CA TYR A 74 5.14 8.74 -1.00
C TYR A 74 6.13 9.14 -2.10
N ASP A 75 6.20 10.43 -2.39
CA ASP A 75 7.17 11.05 -3.29
C ASP A 75 8.55 11.07 -2.61
N GLY A 76 9.52 10.39 -3.21
CA GLY A 76 10.87 10.25 -2.64
C GLY A 76 11.85 11.23 -3.27
N HIS A 77 12.80 11.74 -2.49
CA HIS A 77 13.85 12.63 -2.99
C HIS A 77 15.18 12.43 -2.27
N GLY A 78 16.27 12.40 -3.04
CA GLY A 78 17.62 12.20 -2.52
C GLY A 78 17.92 10.74 -2.20
N GLY A 79 17.18 9.81 -2.82
CA GLY A 79 17.21 8.38 -2.57
C GLY A 79 15.85 7.81 -2.11
N PRO A 80 15.60 6.50 -2.29
CA PRO A 80 14.33 5.84 -1.95
C PRO A 80 14.21 5.49 -0.46
N GLU A 81 15.21 5.77 0.36
CA GLU A 81 15.31 5.26 1.73
C GLU A 81 14.16 5.74 2.60
N THR A 82 13.85 7.05 2.56
CA THR A 82 12.80 7.64 3.39
C THR A 82 11.41 7.20 2.93
N SER A 83 11.12 7.29 1.62
CA SER A 83 9.82 6.86 1.08
C SER A 83 9.58 5.37 1.34
N ARG A 84 10.62 4.54 1.24
CA ARG A 84 10.55 3.10 1.58
C ARG A 84 10.32 2.87 3.07
N PHE A 85 11.03 3.58 3.94
CA PHE A 85 10.80 3.49 5.39
C PHE A 85 9.35 3.82 5.74
N ILE A 86 8.79 4.90 5.16
CA ILE A 86 7.39 5.26 5.37
C ILE A 86 6.45 4.16 4.85
N ASN A 87 6.71 3.61 3.67
CA ASN A 87 5.92 2.52 3.08
C ASN A 87 5.86 1.29 4.00
N ASP A 88 6.99 0.92 4.60
CA ASP A 88 7.13 -0.27 5.44
C ASP A 88 6.57 -0.11 6.86
N HIS A 89 6.47 1.13 7.37
CA HIS A 89 6.22 1.37 8.81
C HIS A 89 4.94 2.14 9.11
N LEU A 90 4.52 3.08 8.25
CA LEU A 90 3.47 4.05 8.61
C LEU A 90 2.13 3.37 8.91
N VAL A 91 1.67 2.45 8.05
CA VAL A 91 0.37 1.78 8.22
C VAL A 91 0.33 0.94 9.49
N HIS A 92 1.42 0.23 9.80
CA HIS A 92 1.52 -0.57 11.01
C HIS A 92 1.58 0.29 12.27
N HIS A 93 2.27 1.43 12.20
CA HIS A 93 2.28 2.40 13.27
C HIS A 93 0.86 2.94 13.53
N LEU A 94 0.14 3.35 12.50
CA LEU A 94 -1.24 3.85 12.62
C LEU A 94 -2.20 2.79 13.19
N LYS A 95 -2.12 1.55 12.71
CA LYS A 95 -2.90 0.40 13.23
C LYS A 95 -2.62 0.09 14.70
N SER A 96 -1.39 0.34 15.17
CA SER A 96 -1.06 0.18 16.59
C SER A 96 -1.64 1.30 17.46
N LYS A 97 -1.82 2.50 16.89
CA LYS A 97 -2.37 3.67 17.59
C LYS A 97 -3.89 3.66 17.71
N SER A 98 -4.60 3.04 16.78
CA SER A 98 -6.06 2.84 16.87
C SER A 98 -6.52 1.96 18.04
N HIS A 99 -5.59 1.46 18.87
CA HIS A 99 -5.89 0.78 20.14
C HIS A 99 -5.84 1.69 21.37
N GLN A 100 -5.37 2.95 21.25
CA GLN A 100 -5.10 3.80 22.41
C GLN A 100 -6.27 4.71 22.82
N ASP A 101 -7.44 4.59 22.19
CA ASP A 101 -8.63 5.42 22.45
C ASP A 101 -9.81 4.66 23.12
N GLU A 102 -9.56 3.55 23.80
CA GLU A 102 -10.52 2.92 24.74
C GLU A 102 -10.15 3.15 26.21
#